data_AF-A0A1M5SK74-F1
#
_entry.id   AF-A0A1M5SK74-F1
#
_cell.length_a   1.000
_cell.length_b   1.000
_cell.length_c   1.000
_cell.angle_alpha   90.00
_cell.angle_beta   90.00
_cell.angle_gamma   90.00
#
_symmetry.space_group_name_H-M   'P 1'
#
loop_
_entity.id
_entity.type
_entity.pdbx_description
1 polymer ?
#
loop_
_entity_poly.entity_id
_entity_poly.type
_entity_poly.pdbx_seq_one_letter_code
_entity_poly.pdbx_strand_id
1 'polypeptide(L)'
;MKSIIIRKRVLVFLFFIGAYTFNTVNAQAAKGYKKLSSAEKCWVIFHPFKAKRAYRVSKEVEQTIDSILNIGVMGNHHVGNQLDAFKHAFWMWSLAEEIGWRSARSLGKQHEKGNYEFYKKHKLEDGVLPDKISSEMDLYNNSVGLTLYKEHKKEDLSKRERIEIVRQAVIDGKMKMIYQTKNRQYIDSLGQIIPKEEHYGLWENRKCLVPSRAEYLMVDNKSKYLNLSDQKINR
;
A
#
# COMPACT_ATOMS: atom_id res chain seq x y z
N MET A 1 -20.60 20.04 61.69
CA MET A 1 -20.91 20.71 60.40
C MET A 1 -19.61 21.01 59.63
N LYS A 2 -18.92 19.99 59.09
CA LYS A 2 -17.74 20.17 58.21
C LYS A 2 -17.57 18.93 57.32
N SER A 3 -18.19 18.91 56.15
CA SER A 3 -17.93 17.87 55.13
C SER A 3 -18.52 18.24 53.75
N ILE A 4 -18.25 19.45 53.24
CA ILE A 4 -18.66 19.84 51.87
C ILE A 4 -17.53 20.66 51.20
N ILE A 5 -16.27 20.25 51.33
CA ILE A 5 -15.14 20.92 50.63
C ILE A 5 -14.31 19.95 49.77
N ILE A 6 -14.39 18.64 50.02
CA ILE A 6 -13.54 17.64 49.34
C ILE A 6 -14.06 17.28 47.93
N ARG A 7 -15.35 17.46 47.63
CA ARG A 7 -15.94 17.01 46.34
C ARG A 7 -15.62 17.90 45.12
N LYS A 8 -15.25 19.18 45.29
CA LYS A 8 -14.97 20.08 44.14
C LYS A 8 -13.54 19.95 43.58
N ARG A 9 -12.56 19.52 44.38
CA ARG A 9 -11.14 19.42 43.94
C ARG A 9 -10.83 18.13 43.17
N VAL A 10 -11.56 17.04 43.43
CA VAL A 10 -11.40 15.76 42.71
C VAL A 10 -11.94 15.84 41.28
N LEU A 11 -13.01 16.62 41.05
CA LEU A 11 -13.60 16.83 39.72
C LEU A 11 -12.70 17.62 38.76
N VAL A 12 -11.88 18.56 39.28
CA VAL A 12 -10.91 19.32 38.46
C VAL A 12 -9.73 18.44 38.05
N PHE A 13 -9.29 17.52 38.92
CA PHE A 13 -8.18 16.60 38.60
C PHE A 13 -8.56 15.55 37.55
N LEU A 14 -9.82 15.09 37.54
CA LEU A 14 -10.35 14.19 36.50
C LEU A 14 -10.54 14.89 35.14
N PHE A 15 -10.75 16.21 35.13
CA PHE A 15 -10.83 17.00 33.88
C PHE A 15 -9.46 17.16 33.20
N PHE A 16 -8.36 17.25 33.98
CA PHE A 16 -7.01 17.34 33.43
C PHE A 16 -6.47 16.00 32.90
N ILE A 17 -6.87 14.86 33.49
CA ILE A 17 -6.47 13.54 32.97
C ILE A 17 -7.21 13.20 31.66
N GLY A 18 -8.47 13.66 31.51
CA GLY A 18 -9.22 13.54 30.26
C GLY A 18 -8.65 14.34 29.09
N ALA A 19 -8.00 15.49 29.34
CA ALA A 19 -7.41 16.33 28.30
C ALA A 19 -6.09 15.75 27.71
N TYR A 20 -5.39 14.87 28.45
CA TYR A 20 -4.14 14.28 27.95
C TYR A 20 -4.35 13.18 26.91
N THR A 21 -5.51 12.51 26.89
CA THR A 21 -5.79 11.45 25.91
C THR A 21 -6.33 11.97 24.57
N PHE A 22 -6.88 13.20 24.52
CA PHE A 22 -7.33 13.82 23.27
C PHE A 22 -6.20 14.43 22.42
N ASN A 23 -5.05 14.74 23.03
CA ASN A 23 -3.93 15.40 22.34
C ASN A 23 -3.09 14.43 21.47
N THR A 24 -3.02 13.15 21.83
CA THR A 24 -2.16 12.17 21.15
C THR A 24 -2.66 11.80 19.75
N VAL A 25 -3.97 11.60 19.58
CA VAL A 25 -4.60 11.25 18.30
C VAL A 25 -4.47 12.38 17.27
N ASN A 26 -4.63 13.63 17.72
CA ASN A 26 -4.48 14.81 16.87
C ASN A 26 -3.02 15.05 16.46
N ALA A 27 -2.06 14.78 17.35
CA ALA A 27 -0.64 14.93 17.05
C ALA A 27 -0.15 13.93 15.98
N GLN A 28 -0.64 12.69 16.00
CA GLN A 28 -0.25 11.67 15.01
C GLN A 28 -0.84 11.98 13.62
N ALA A 29 -2.11 12.39 13.55
CA ALA A 29 -2.73 12.83 12.30
C ALA A 29 -2.02 14.07 11.71
N ALA A 30 -1.62 15.03 12.55
CA ALA A 30 -0.86 16.20 12.12
C ALA A 30 0.54 15.84 11.57
N LYS A 31 1.24 14.88 12.20
CA LYS A 31 2.50 14.34 11.68
C LYS A 31 2.30 13.64 10.33
N GLY A 32 1.24 12.86 10.18
CA GLY A 32 0.86 12.22 8.92
C GLY A 32 0.63 13.25 7.80
N TYR A 33 -0.18 14.27 8.07
CA TYR A 33 -0.49 15.32 7.09
C TYR A 33 0.77 16.06 6.60
N LYS A 34 1.74 16.35 7.48
CA LYS A 34 2.99 17.02 7.08
C LYS A 34 3.80 16.21 6.06
N LYS A 35 3.78 14.88 6.20
CA LYS A 35 4.49 13.95 5.31
C LYS A 35 3.87 13.83 3.92
N LEU A 36 2.58 14.14 3.76
CA LEU A 36 1.88 14.03 2.49
C LEU A 36 2.47 14.93 1.38
N SER A 37 2.37 14.44 0.15
CA SER A 37 2.63 15.21 -1.07
C SER A 37 1.64 16.36 -1.25
N SER A 38 1.91 17.27 -2.19
CA SER A 38 0.98 18.37 -2.48
C SER A 38 -0.32 17.83 -3.08
N ALA A 39 -0.24 16.80 -3.92
CA ALA A 39 -1.38 16.08 -4.48
C ALA A 39 -2.31 15.50 -3.41
N GLU A 40 -1.74 14.78 -2.43
CA GLU A 40 -2.52 14.20 -1.33
C GLU A 40 -3.08 15.27 -0.39
N LYS A 41 -2.31 16.32 -0.07
CA LYS A 41 -2.80 17.46 0.74
C LYS A 41 -4.01 18.12 0.10
N CYS A 42 -3.94 18.38 -1.21
CA CYS A 42 -5.06 18.89 -1.99
C CYS A 42 -6.28 17.97 -1.86
N TRP A 43 -6.10 16.66 -2.03
CA TRP A 43 -7.18 15.68 -1.87
C TRP A 43 -7.83 15.72 -0.47
N VAL A 44 -7.01 15.81 0.59
CA VAL A 44 -7.46 15.91 1.99
C VAL A 44 -8.31 17.17 2.20
N ILE A 45 -7.88 18.32 1.66
CA ILE A 45 -8.62 19.58 1.77
C ILE A 45 -10.00 19.48 1.13
N PHE A 46 -10.11 18.81 -0.03
CA PHE A 46 -11.39 18.62 -0.73
C PHE A 46 -12.25 17.48 -0.16
N HIS A 47 -11.67 16.60 0.68
CA HIS A 47 -12.37 15.42 1.21
C HIS A 47 -12.07 15.15 2.71
N PRO A 48 -12.24 16.12 3.63
CA PRO A 48 -11.72 16.03 5.00
C PRO A 48 -12.29 14.84 5.79
N PHE A 49 -13.60 14.57 5.68
CA PHE A 49 -14.23 13.44 6.37
C PHE A 49 -13.77 12.09 5.83
N LYS A 50 -13.61 11.99 4.50
CA LYS A 50 -13.09 10.77 3.86
C LYS A 50 -11.62 10.58 4.18
N ALA A 51 -10.84 11.65 4.24
CA ALA A 51 -9.43 11.61 4.62
C ALA A 51 -9.24 11.04 6.04
N LYS A 52 -10.05 11.46 7.01
CA LYS A 52 -10.00 10.90 8.37
C LYS A 52 -10.26 9.39 8.37
N ARG A 53 -11.29 8.94 7.64
CA ARG A 53 -11.64 7.52 7.51
C ARG A 53 -10.57 6.73 6.78
N ALA A 54 -10.08 7.26 5.67
CA ALA A 54 -8.99 6.67 4.88
C ALA A 54 -7.71 6.50 5.70
N TYR A 55 -7.35 7.50 6.51
CA TYR A 55 -6.18 7.42 7.38
C TYR A 55 -6.29 6.28 8.39
N ARG A 56 -7.47 6.10 9.02
CA ARG A 56 -7.73 4.98 9.92
C ARG A 56 -7.57 3.64 9.19
N VAL A 57 -8.22 3.50 8.04
CA VAL A 57 -8.15 2.27 7.22
C VAL A 57 -6.72 1.96 6.80
N SER A 58 -5.95 2.96 6.35
CA SER A 58 -4.53 2.77 6.00
C SER A 58 -3.72 2.21 7.18
N LYS A 59 -3.98 2.67 8.40
CA LYS A 59 -3.32 2.14 9.61
C LYS A 59 -3.71 0.70 9.93
N GLU A 60 -4.98 0.34 9.79
CA GLU A 60 -5.44 -1.03 10.00
C GLU A 60 -4.90 -2.00 8.94
N VAL A 61 -4.77 -1.52 7.69
CA VAL A 61 -4.14 -2.27 6.60
C VAL A 61 -2.67 -2.48 6.90
N GLU A 62 -1.91 -1.43 7.24
CA GLU A 62 -0.49 -1.50 7.61
C GLU A 62 -0.24 -2.58 8.68
N GLN A 63 -1.02 -2.59 9.76
CA GLN A 63 -0.96 -3.62 10.81
C GLN A 63 -1.21 -5.05 10.29
N THR A 64 -2.11 -5.18 9.32
CA THR A 64 -2.43 -6.47 8.69
C THR A 64 -1.25 -6.94 7.84
N ILE A 65 -0.63 -6.04 7.08
CA ILE A 65 0.55 -6.33 6.27
C ILE A 65 1.73 -6.72 7.15
N ASP A 66 1.99 -5.99 8.24
CA ASP A 66 3.06 -6.32 9.19
C ASP A 66 2.84 -7.70 9.81
N SER A 67 1.59 -8.05 10.12
CA SER A 67 1.24 -9.38 10.62
C SER A 67 1.52 -10.47 9.58
N ILE A 68 1.14 -10.26 8.32
CA ILE A 68 1.40 -11.22 7.23
C ILE A 68 2.89 -11.37 6.97
N LEU A 69 3.65 -10.26 6.98
CA LEU A 69 5.10 -10.27 6.82
C LEU A 69 5.78 -11.12 7.90
N ASN A 70 5.38 -10.95 9.16
CA ASN A 70 5.94 -11.70 10.28
C ASN A 70 5.70 -13.22 10.19
N ILE A 71 4.59 -13.65 9.58
CA ILE A 71 4.30 -15.07 9.34
C ILE A 71 5.14 -15.60 8.16
N GLY A 72 5.52 -14.74 7.22
CA GLY A 72 6.39 -15.11 6.09
C GLY A 72 5.71 -15.91 4.98
N VAL A 73 4.37 -15.87 4.91
CA VAL A 73 3.57 -16.64 3.94
C VAL A 73 3.48 -16.01 2.55
N MET A 74 3.79 -14.72 2.41
CA MET A 74 3.57 -13.96 1.18
C MET A 74 4.61 -12.84 1.08
N GLY A 75 5.75 -13.13 0.46
CA GLY A 75 6.89 -12.19 0.40
C GLY A 75 7.64 -12.02 1.72
N ASN A 76 8.80 -11.37 1.66
CA ASN A 76 9.69 -11.15 2.80
C ASN A 76 10.10 -9.67 2.99
N HIS A 77 9.45 -8.75 2.28
CA HIS A 77 9.66 -7.30 2.39
C HIS A 77 8.45 -6.53 1.82
N HIS A 78 8.41 -5.19 1.97
CA HIS A 78 7.25 -4.37 1.61
C HIS A 78 7.25 -3.78 0.19
N VAL A 79 8.20 -4.15 -0.68
CA VAL A 79 8.46 -3.43 -1.93
C VAL A 79 8.52 -4.37 -3.13
N GLY A 80 7.69 -4.15 -4.14
CA GLY A 80 7.79 -4.79 -5.44
C GLY A 80 7.57 -6.30 -5.48
N ASN A 81 7.10 -6.94 -4.40
CA ASN A 81 6.88 -8.39 -4.31
C ASN A 81 5.40 -8.74 -4.12
N GLN A 82 5.09 -10.01 -3.84
CA GLN A 82 3.72 -10.45 -3.57
C GLN A 82 3.05 -9.77 -2.38
N LEU A 83 3.80 -9.48 -1.30
CA LEU A 83 3.26 -8.76 -0.14
C LEU A 83 2.82 -7.36 -0.54
N ASP A 84 3.64 -6.69 -1.35
CA ASP A 84 3.37 -5.35 -1.81
C ASP A 84 2.16 -5.33 -2.76
N ALA A 85 2.09 -6.30 -3.68
CA ALA A 85 0.92 -6.49 -4.52
C ALA A 85 -0.37 -6.71 -3.71
N PHE A 86 -0.30 -7.54 -2.67
CA PHE A 86 -1.38 -7.75 -1.71
C PHE A 86 -1.73 -6.44 -0.98
N LYS A 87 -0.73 -5.69 -0.48
CA LYS A 87 -0.90 -4.41 0.22
C LYS A 87 -1.74 -3.45 -0.59
N HIS A 88 -1.37 -3.20 -1.85
CA HIS A 88 -2.09 -2.24 -2.70
C HIS A 88 -3.53 -2.69 -3.01
N ALA A 89 -3.73 -3.97 -3.33
CA ALA A 89 -5.06 -4.50 -3.60
C ALA A 89 -5.97 -4.47 -2.35
N PHE A 90 -5.48 -4.94 -1.21
CA PHE A 90 -6.23 -4.97 0.04
C PHE A 90 -6.50 -3.56 0.60
N TRP A 91 -5.55 -2.64 0.41
CA TRP A 91 -5.73 -1.22 0.73
C TRP A 91 -6.86 -0.62 -0.09
N MET A 92 -6.88 -0.83 -1.41
CA MET A 92 -7.96 -0.32 -2.26
C MET A 92 -9.32 -0.92 -1.95
N TRP A 93 -9.38 -2.21 -1.64
CA TRP A 93 -10.64 -2.83 -1.19
C TRP A 93 -11.14 -2.15 0.08
N SER A 94 -10.29 -2.08 1.11
CA SER A 94 -10.67 -1.55 2.42
C SER A 94 -11.08 -0.07 2.33
N LEU A 95 -10.39 0.72 1.50
CA LEU A 95 -10.81 2.10 1.20
C LEU A 95 -12.14 2.15 0.46
N ALA A 96 -12.40 1.24 -0.48
CA ALA A 96 -13.63 1.25 -1.24
C ALA A 96 -14.85 0.94 -0.35
N GLU A 97 -14.72 0.02 0.61
CA GLU A 97 -15.73 -0.24 1.65
C GLU A 97 -16.01 1.01 2.49
N GLU A 98 -14.95 1.70 2.90
CA GLU A 98 -15.06 2.80 3.84
C GLU A 98 -15.50 4.11 3.17
N ILE A 99 -14.78 4.57 2.15
CA ILE A 99 -14.97 5.89 1.55
C ILE A 99 -15.66 5.85 0.17
N GLY A 100 -16.02 4.66 -0.29
CA GLY A 100 -16.61 4.42 -1.61
C GLY A 100 -15.56 4.28 -2.70
N TRP A 101 -15.77 3.34 -3.62
CA TRP A 101 -14.80 2.97 -4.66
C TRP A 101 -14.31 4.14 -5.54
N ARG A 102 -15.15 5.15 -5.81
CA ARG A 102 -14.74 6.34 -6.59
C ARG A 102 -13.71 7.17 -5.85
N SER A 103 -13.92 7.37 -4.54
CA SER A 103 -13.00 8.12 -3.70
C SER A 103 -11.73 7.33 -3.39
N ALA A 104 -11.84 6.02 -3.19
CA ALA A 104 -10.67 5.13 -3.10
C ALA A 104 -9.79 5.22 -4.35
N ARG A 105 -10.39 5.07 -5.54
CA ARG A 105 -9.70 5.23 -6.83
C ARG A 105 -9.04 6.60 -6.97
N SER A 106 -9.75 7.66 -6.58
CA SER A 106 -9.23 9.02 -6.64
C SER A 106 -8.04 9.20 -5.70
N LEU A 107 -8.11 8.66 -4.47
CA LEU A 107 -7.04 8.75 -3.49
C LEU A 107 -5.79 8.00 -3.98
N GLY A 108 -5.95 6.76 -4.45
CA GLY A 108 -4.85 5.99 -5.04
C GLY A 108 -4.15 6.75 -6.18
N LYS A 109 -4.90 7.37 -7.09
CA LYS A 109 -4.31 8.21 -8.15
C LYS A 109 -3.54 9.43 -7.61
N GLN A 110 -3.99 10.04 -6.51
CA GLN A 110 -3.26 11.17 -5.92
C GLN A 110 -2.01 10.71 -5.18
N HIS A 111 -2.04 9.52 -4.58
CA HIS A 111 -0.86 8.90 -3.98
C HIS A 111 0.25 8.69 -5.03
N GLU A 112 -0.06 8.08 -6.16
CA GLU A 112 0.93 7.87 -7.25
C GLU A 112 1.41 9.18 -7.88
N LYS A 113 0.52 10.18 -7.99
CA LYS A 113 0.93 11.53 -8.39
C LYS A 113 1.90 12.14 -7.37
N GLY A 114 1.65 11.90 -6.08
CA GLY A 114 2.53 12.28 -4.98
C GLY A 114 3.91 11.61 -5.06
N ASN A 115 3.95 10.33 -5.43
CA ASN A 115 5.18 9.57 -5.63
C ASN A 115 6.05 10.21 -6.73
N TYR A 116 5.45 10.65 -7.83
CA TYR A 116 6.17 11.41 -8.86
C TYR A 116 6.68 12.78 -8.35
N GLU A 117 5.91 13.48 -7.50
CA GLU A 117 6.39 14.71 -6.87
C GLU A 117 7.56 14.46 -5.89
N PHE A 118 7.54 13.33 -5.18
CA PHE A 118 8.61 12.91 -4.27
C PHE A 118 9.88 12.58 -5.04
N TYR A 119 9.76 11.83 -6.14
CA TYR A 119 10.85 11.57 -7.08
C TYR A 119 11.55 12.88 -7.49
N LYS A 120 10.80 13.86 -8.01
CA LYS A 120 11.36 15.16 -8.42
C LYS A 120 12.07 15.92 -7.30
N LYS A 121 11.63 15.69 -6.05
CA LYS A 121 12.17 16.33 -4.84
C LYS A 121 13.22 15.47 -4.14
N HIS A 122 13.62 14.34 -4.72
CA HIS A 122 14.53 13.36 -4.11
C HIS A 122 14.08 12.93 -2.69
N LYS A 123 12.76 12.81 -2.50
CA LYS A 123 12.16 12.36 -1.24
C LYS A 123 11.81 10.88 -1.32
N LEU A 124 11.99 10.19 -0.21
CA LEU A 124 11.70 8.76 -0.09
C LEU A 124 10.21 8.52 0.22
N GLU A 125 9.68 7.45 -0.35
CA GLU A 125 8.40 6.82 -0.06
C GLU A 125 8.70 5.40 0.45
N ASP A 126 8.15 5.01 1.61
CA ASP A 126 8.46 3.73 2.27
C ASP A 126 9.98 3.38 2.35
N GLY A 127 10.84 4.40 2.40
CA GLY A 127 12.30 4.26 2.47
C GLY A 127 13.00 4.09 1.11
N VAL A 128 12.27 4.11 0.00
CA VAL A 128 12.78 3.96 -1.38
C VAL A 128 12.45 5.20 -2.20
N LEU A 129 13.28 5.53 -3.19
CA LEU A 129 12.94 6.59 -4.13
C LEU A 129 11.91 6.05 -5.13
N PRO A 130 10.77 6.74 -5.34
CA PRO A 130 9.77 6.29 -6.30
C PRO A 130 10.32 6.22 -7.73
N ASP A 131 9.79 5.26 -8.48
CA ASP A 131 10.04 5.11 -9.91
C ASP A 131 8.75 4.75 -10.66
N LYS A 132 8.79 4.89 -11.98
CA LYS A 132 7.65 4.70 -12.87
C LYS A 132 7.11 3.28 -12.82
N ILE A 133 7.99 2.28 -12.82
CA ILE A 133 7.59 0.86 -12.85
C ILE A 133 6.90 0.48 -11.53
N SER A 134 7.42 0.96 -10.41
CA SER A 134 6.75 0.82 -9.10
C SER A 134 5.37 1.49 -9.11
N SER A 135 5.27 2.72 -9.63
CA SER A 135 3.97 3.41 -9.73
C SER A 135 2.97 2.70 -10.64
N GLU A 136 3.43 2.10 -11.75
CA GLU A 136 2.60 1.31 -12.66
C GLU A 136 2.09 0.02 -12.02
N MET A 137 2.94 -0.67 -11.25
CA MET A 137 2.55 -1.82 -10.44
C MET A 137 1.44 -1.43 -9.45
N ASP A 138 1.64 -0.35 -8.71
CA ASP A 138 0.72 0.09 -7.67
C ASP A 138 -0.62 0.49 -8.26
N LEU A 139 -0.64 1.25 -9.37
CA LEU A 139 -1.88 1.57 -10.10
C LEU A 139 -2.62 0.32 -10.58
N TYR A 140 -1.88 -0.67 -11.11
CA TYR A 140 -2.47 -1.91 -11.58
C TYR A 140 -3.09 -2.69 -10.41
N ASN A 141 -2.33 -2.93 -9.34
CA ASN A 141 -2.78 -3.71 -8.18
C ASN A 141 -3.92 -2.99 -7.44
N ASN A 142 -3.86 -1.66 -7.35
CA ASN A 142 -4.96 -0.83 -6.88
C ASN A 142 -6.25 -1.08 -7.68
N SER A 143 -6.14 -1.18 -9.01
CA SER A 143 -7.29 -1.44 -9.87
C SER A 143 -7.89 -2.83 -9.66
N VAL A 144 -7.05 -3.85 -9.45
CA VAL A 144 -7.51 -5.21 -9.14
C VAL A 144 -8.25 -5.24 -7.80
N GLY A 145 -7.71 -4.58 -6.76
CA GLY A 145 -8.39 -4.46 -5.46
C GLY A 145 -9.78 -3.83 -5.55
N LEU A 146 -9.94 -2.79 -6.38
CA LEU A 146 -11.25 -2.18 -6.65
C LEU A 146 -12.19 -3.09 -7.44
N THR A 147 -11.67 -3.92 -8.34
CA THR A 147 -12.46 -4.90 -9.09
C THR A 147 -12.99 -5.97 -8.16
N LEU A 148 -12.13 -6.58 -7.34
CA LEU A 148 -12.53 -7.59 -6.36
C LEU A 148 -13.58 -7.04 -5.39
N TYR A 149 -13.39 -5.82 -4.87
CA TYR A 149 -14.41 -5.15 -4.06
C TYR A 149 -15.76 -5.07 -4.80
N LYS A 150 -15.78 -4.68 -6.07
CA LYS A 150 -17.04 -4.53 -6.82
C LYS A 150 -17.75 -5.85 -7.07
N GLU A 151 -17.00 -6.93 -7.27
CA GLU A 151 -17.52 -8.29 -7.44
C GLU A 151 -18.21 -8.76 -6.16
N HIS A 152 -17.59 -8.51 -5.00
CA HIS A 152 -18.04 -9.01 -3.71
C HIS A 152 -18.81 -8.00 -2.83
N LYS A 153 -19.02 -6.75 -3.28
CA LYS A 153 -19.65 -5.68 -2.45
C LYS A 153 -21.06 -5.96 -1.91
N LYS A 154 -21.73 -7.01 -2.43
CA LYS A 154 -23.08 -7.42 -2.00
C LYS A 154 -23.03 -8.54 -0.96
N GLU A 155 -21.87 -9.13 -0.75
CA GLU A 155 -21.65 -10.23 0.20
C GLU A 155 -21.29 -9.66 1.57
N ASP A 156 -21.77 -10.30 2.63
CA ASP A 156 -21.38 -9.98 4.00
C ASP A 156 -20.10 -10.75 4.37
N LEU A 157 -18.95 -10.18 3.98
CA LEU A 157 -17.65 -10.79 4.17
C LEU A 157 -16.94 -10.27 5.43
N SER A 158 -16.42 -11.20 6.23
CA SER A 158 -15.48 -10.88 7.30
C SER A 158 -14.15 -10.36 6.74
N LYS A 159 -13.36 -9.67 7.59
CA LYS A 159 -12.00 -9.23 7.22
C LYS A 159 -11.12 -10.39 6.77
N ARG A 160 -11.26 -11.57 7.40
CA ARG A 160 -10.48 -12.77 7.07
C ARG A 160 -10.80 -13.28 5.67
N GLU A 161 -12.08 -13.31 5.30
CA GLU A 161 -12.51 -13.73 3.96
C GLU A 161 -12.03 -12.75 2.88
N ARG A 162 -12.09 -11.44 3.15
CA ARG A 162 -11.51 -10.44 2.23
C ARG A 162 -10.01 -10.62 2.03
N ILE A 163 -9.27 -10.84 3.12
CA ILE A 163 -7.83 -11.15 3.06
C ILE A 163 -7.62 -12.38 2.19
N GLU A 164 -8.40 -13.43 2.39
CA GLU A 164 -8.27 -14.69 1.65
C GLU A 164 -8.55 -14.53 0.15
N ILE A 165 -9.58 -13.76 -0.23
CA ILE A 165 -9.90 -13.46 -1.63
C ILE A 165 -8.74 -12.71 -2.30
N VAL A 166 -8.20 -11.68 -1.64
CA VAL A 166 -7.07 -10.92 -2.19
C VAL A 166 -5.81 -11.80 -2.25
N ARG A 167 -5.58 -12.64 -1.24
CA ARG A 167 -4.47 -13.60 -1.19
C ARG A 167 -4.54 -14.57 -2.37
N GLN A 168 -5.73 -15.12 -2.65
CA GLN A 168 -5.92 -16.03 -3.77
C GLN A 168 -5.69 -15.32 -5.12
N ALA A 169 -6.13 -14.07 -5.28
CA ALA A 169 -5.86 -13.30 -6.49
C ALA A 169 -4.35 -13.06 -6.73
N VAL A 170 -3.56 -12.90 -5.67
CA VAL A 170 -2.09 -12.83 -5.76
C VAL A 170 -1.52 -14.17 -6.24
N ILE A 171 -1.95 -15.29 -5.65
CA ILE A 171 -1.47 -16.64 -6.01
C ILE A 171 -1.82 -17.02 -7.45
N ASP A 172 -3.03 -16.66 -7.89
CA ASP A 172 -3.52 -16.86 -9.26
C ASP A 172 -2.75 -16.02 -10.30
N GLY A 173 -1.85 -15.13 -9.88
CA GLY A 173 -1.09 -14.26 -10.78
C GLY A 173 -1.90 -13.11 -11.36
N LYS A 174 -3.04 -12.75 -10.75
CA LYS A 174 -3.88 -11.63 -11.22
C LYS A 174 -3.23 -10.28 -10.96
N MET A 175 -2.30 -10.20 -10.00
CA MET A 175 -1.56 -9.00 -9.64
C MET A 175 -0.23 -8.89 -10.41
N LYS A 176 0.42 -7.72 -10.30
CA LYS A 176 1.77 -7.47 -10.80
C LYS A 176 2.75 -7.32 -9.65
N MET A 177 3.99 -7.74 -9.90
CA MET A 177 5.13 -7.50 -9.03
C MET A 177 6.32 -7.09 -9.88
N ILE A 178 7.32 -6.46 -9.27
CA ILE A 178 8.58 -6.13 -9.94
C ILE A 178 9.43 -7.39 -9.99
N TYR A 179 10.02 -7.67 -11.15
CA TYR A 179 10.84 -8.85 -11.31
C TYR A 179 12.15 -8.72 -10.52
N GLN A 180 12.39 -9.65 -9.60
CA GLN A 180 13.52 -9.60 -8.69
C GLN A 180 13.97 -10.98 -8.22
N THR A 181 15.24 -11.10 -7.83
CA THR A 181 15.81 -12.30 -7.20
C THR A 181 15.41 -12.40 -5.72
N LYS A 182 15.66 -13.56 -5.11
CA LYS A 182 15.57 -13.75 -3.64
C LYS A 182 16.35 -12.72 -2.84
N ASN A 183 17.48 -12.26 -3.40
CA ASN A 183 18.37 -11.30 -2.77
C ASN A 183 17.96 -9.84 -3.05
N ARG A 184 16.76 -9.60 -3.59
CA ARG A 184 16.20 -8.28 -3.91
C ARG A 184 16.99 -7.52 -4.98
N GLN A 185 17.59 -8.24 -5.92
CA GLN A 185 18.19 -7.64 -7.11
C GLN A 185 17.14 -7.60 -8.20
N TYR A 186 16.92 -6.43 -8.81
CA TYR A 186 15.96 -6.28 -9.89
C TYR A 186 16.44 -6.95 -11.17
N ILE A 187 15.50 -7.50 -11.92
CA ILE A 187 15.73 -8.19 -13.19
C ILE A 187 14.96 -7.45 -14.29
N ASP A 188 15.60 -7.26 -15.44
CA ASP A 188 14.96 -6.66 -16.60
C ASP A 188 14.09 -7.67 -17.38
N SER A 189 13.44 -7.21 -18.44
CA SER A 189 12.60 -8.05 -19.29
C SER A 189 13.36 -9.12 -20.07
N LEU A 190 14.69 -9.04 -20.12
CA LEU A 190 15.57 -10.02 -20.76
C LEU A 190 16.08 -11.07 -19.76
N GLY A 191 15.73 -10.96 -18.48
CA GLY A 191 16.22 -11.86 -17.44
C GLY A 191 17.60 -11.48 -16.89
N GLN A 192 18.08 -10.26 -17.15
CA GLN A 192 19.39 -9.79 -16.68
C GLN A 192 19.25 -8.98 -15.39
N ILE A 193 20.21 -9.14 -14.48
CA ILE A 193 20.27 -8.34 -13.25
C ILE A 193 20.57 -6.89 -13.61
N ILE A 194 19.80 -5.95 -13.06
CA ILE A 194 19.99 -4.51 -13.28
C ILE A 194 20.97 -3.98 -12.23
N PRO A 195 22.14 -3.43 -12.63
CA PRO A 195 23.06 -2.76 -11.73
C PRO A 195 22.38 -1.60 -10.99
N LYS A 196 22.87 -1.28 -9.78
CA LYS A 196 22.24 -0.27 -8.91
C LYS A 196 22.21 1.11 -9.57
N GLU A 197 23.29 1.44 -10.26
CA GLU A 197 23.54 2.70 -10.94
C GLU A 197 22.54 2.94 -12.09
N GLU A 198 21.94 1.86 -12.62
CA GLU A 198 21.02 1.91 -13.75
C GLU A 198 19.53 2.00 -13.35
N HIS A 199 19.22 2.01 -12.05
CA HIS A 199 17.84 2.15 -11.60
C HIS A 199 17.67 3.04 -10.37
N TYR A 200 18.70 3.22 -9.56
CA TYR A 200 18.63 4.07 -8.38
C TYR A 200 18.63 5.55 -8.79
N GLY A 201 17.65 6.33 -8.32
CA GLY A 201 17.58 7.75 -8.68
C GLY A 201 16.86 8.04 -9.99
N LEU A 202 16.42 7.02 -10.74
CA LEU A 202 15.85 7.18 -12.08
C LEU A 202 14.34 6.93 -12.08
N TRP A 203 13.58 7.87 -12.62
CA TRP A 203 12.13 7.70 -12.78
C TRP A 203 11.81 6.59 -13.76
N GLU A 204 12.43 6.64 -14.94
CA GLU A 204 12.36 5.57 -15.93
C GLU A 204 13.61 4.71 -15.81
N ASN A 205 13.43 3.41 -15.67
CA ASN A 205 14.50 2.44 -15.50
C ASN A 205 14.12 1.13 -16.20
N ARG A 206 15.03 0.15 -16.17
CA ARG A 206 14.84 -1.15 -16.85
C ARG A 206 14.06 -2.19 -16.03
N LYS A 207 13.54 -1.83 -14.84
CA LYS A 207 12.71 -2.76 -14.06
C LYS A 207 11.52 -3.19 -14.93
N CYS A 208 11.05 -4.42 -14.73
CA CYS A 208 9.89 -4.92 -15.45
C CYS A 208 8.87 -5.53 -14.50
N LEU A 209 7.61 -5.54 -14.94
CA LEU A 209 6.50 -6.13 -14.20
C LEU A 209 6.25 -7.55 -14.67
N VAL A 210 6.10 -8.46 -13.72
CA VAL A 210 5.73 -9.86 -13.95
C VAL A 210 4.45 -10.18 -13.18
N PRO A 211 3.67 -11.19 -13.62
CA PRO A 211 2.55 -11.69 -12.84
C PRO A 211 2.98 -12.14 -11.45
N SER A 212 2.12 -11.97 -10.44
CA SER A 212 2.39 -12.33 -9.04
C SER A 212 2.41 -13.85 -8.76
N ARG A 213 2.45 -14.70 -9.79
CA ARG A 213 2.45 -16.18 -9.63
C ARG A 213 3.82 -16.72 -9.24
N ALA A 214 3.82 -17.92 -8.66
CA ALA A 214 5.01 -18.54 -8.07
C ALA A 214 6.18 -18.79 -9.03
N GLU A 215 5.92 -18.98 -10.33
CA GLU A 215 6.96 -19.20 -11.35
C GLU A 215 7.97 -18.04 -11.44
N TYR A 216 7.58 -16.83 -11.05
CA TYR A 216 8.43 -15.64 -11.06
C TYR A 216 9.00 -15.29 -9.69
N LEU A 217 8.68 -16.08 -8.64
CA LEU A 217 9.08 -15.76 -7.27
C LEU A 217 10.57 -15.98 -7.01
N MET A 218 11.29 -16.74 -7.84
CA MET A 218 12.59 -17.26 -7.45
C MET A 218 13.45 -17.56 -8.68
N VAL A 219 13.95 -16.54 -9.38
CA VAL A 219 15.05 -16.76 -10.32
C VAL A 219 16.34 -16.81 -9.49
N ASP A 220 16.69 -18.01 -9.02
CA ASP A 220 18.11 -18.33 -8.90
C ASP A 220 18.66 -18.40 -10.33
N ASN A 221 19.90 -17.94 -10.55
CA ASN A 221 20.59 -17.67 -11.83
C ASN A 221 20.67 -18.84 -12.86
N LYS A 222 19.73 -19.80 -12.89
CA LYS A 222 19.71 -20.94 -13.80
C LYS A 222 18.34 -21.38 -14.34
N SER A 223 17.21 -20.75 -14.02
CA SER A 223 15.92 -21.16 -14.60
C SER A 223 15.49 -20.31 -15.80
N LYS A 224 15.78 -20.86 -16.99
CA LYS A 224 15.08 -20.74 -18.28
C LYS A 224 14.79 -19.32 -18.80
N TYR A 225 15.44 -19.02 -19.92
CA TYR A 225 15.05 -18.10 -20.98
C TYR A 225 13.57 -17.68 -20.94
N LEU A 226 13.31 -16.38 -20.80
CA LEU A 226 12.05 -15.77 -21.21
C LEU A 226 11.91 -15.95 -22.73
N ASN A 227 11.24 -17.02 -23.17
CA ASN A 227 10.63 -17.01 -24.51
C ASN A 227 9.37 -16.15 -24.45
N LEU A 228 9.54 -14.84 -24.58
CA LEU A 228 8.45 -13.88 -24.83
C LEU A 228 7.96 -13.93 -26.29
N SER A 229 8.30 -14.96 -27.07
CA SER A 229 7.88 -15.15 -28.45
C SER A 229 6.49 -15.78 -28.63
N ASP A 230 5.90 -16.40 -27.60
CA ASP A 230 4.74 -17.28 -27.80
C ASP A 230 3.37 -16.59 -27.55
N GLN A 231 3.31 -15.25 -27.55
CA GLN A 231 2.03 -14.50 -27.55
C GLN A 231 1.56 -14.05 -28.92
N LYS A 232 2.01 -14.69 -30.01
CA LYS A 232 1.29 -14.63 -31.29
C LYS A 232 1.18 -16.01 -31.91
N ILE A 233 -0.07 -16.44 -32.01
CA ILE A 233 -0.72 -17.32 -32.98
C ILE A 233 -1.55 -18.36 -32.23
N ASN A 234 -2.83 -18.06 -32.04
CA ASN A 234 -3.91 -18.87 -32.60
C ASN A 234 -5.22 -18.07 -32.54
N ARG A 235 -5.68 -17.72 -33.73
CA ARG A 235 -7.10 -17.60 -34.06
C ARG A 235 -7.71 -19.00 -34.03
#